data_AF-A0A1V3RHS6-F1
#
_entry.id   AF-A0A1V3RHS6-F1
#
_cell.length_a   1.000
_cell.length_b   1.000
_cell.length_c   1.000
_cell.angle_alpha   90.00
_cell.angle_beta   90.00
_cell.angle_gamma   90.00
#
_symmetry.space_group_name_H-M   'P 1'
#
loop_
_entity.id
_entity.type
_entity.pdbx_description
1 polymer ?
#
loop_
_entity_poly.entity_id
_entity_poly.type
_entity_poly.pdbx_seq_one_letter_code
_entity_poly.pdbx_strand_id
1 'polypeptide(L)'
;MKLKDVSRLPVSLFKLLFVNFLFGNLFFMIILGGFSLIGLYPVNLNDEAVYGLKGFLVLVLFTPFTSLVFVSLFWVWLKVGNKIITKLF
;
A
#
# COMPACT_ATOMS: atom_id res chain seq x y z
N MET A 1 28.40 -17.93 8.11
CA MET A 1 27.43 -16.82 8.20
C MET A 1 26.34 -17.22 9.20
N LYS A 2 26.31 -16.64 10.40
CA LYS A 2 25.35 -17.04 11.44
C LYS A 2 23.94 -16.59 11.04
N LEU A 3 23.05 -17.54 10.76
CA LEU A 3 21.60 -17.34 10.60
C LEU A 3 20.90 -17.05 11.94
N LYS A 4 21.50 -16.23 12.81
CA LYS A 4 20.93 -15.85 14.10
C LYS A 4 20.38 -14.44 13.99
N ASP A 5 19.11 -14.33 13.59
CA ASP A 5 18.16 -13.22 13.88
C ASP A 5 17.05 -13.00 12.83
N VAL A 6 16.94 -13.86 11.81
CA VAL A 6 15.89 -13.71 10.77
C VAL A 6 14.46 -13.91 11.31
N SER A 7 14.29 -14.51 12.49
CA SER A 7 12.96 -14.79 13.09
C SER A 7 12.33 -13.58 13.80
N ARG A 8 13.06 -12.49 14.01
CA ARG A 8 12.55 -11.33 14.74
C ARG A 8 12.01 -10.28 13.78
N LEU A 9 10.68 -10.17 13.72
CA LEU A 9 10.03 -9.04 13.06
C LEU A 9 10.49 -7.72 13.70
N PRO A 10 10.77 -6.67 12.90
CA PRO A 10 11.21 -5.38 13.43
C PRO A 10 10.17 -4.75 14.36
N VAL A 11 10.63 -4.00 15.36
CA VAL A 11 9.79 -3.34 16.39
C VAL A 11 8.72 -2.45 15.75
N SER A 12 9.04 -1.81 14.63
CA SER A 12 8.15 -0.91 13.89
C SER A 12 7.73 -1.48 12.52
N LEU A 13 7.54 -2.81 12.40
CA LEU A 13 7.16 -3.48 11.13
C LEU A 13 6.00 -2.78 10.41
N PHE A 14 4.92 -2.42 11.12
CA PHE A 14 3.77 -1.76 10.51
C PHE A 14 4.15 -0.42 9.88
N LYS A 15 4.95 0.41 10.59
CA LYS A 15 5.40 1.71 10.09
C LYS A 15 6.29 1.54 8.85
N LEU A 16 7.20 0.57 8.88
CA LEU A 16 8.10 0.29 7.76
C LEU A 16 7.31 -0.17 6.52
N LEU A 17 6.36 -1.09 6.71
CA LEU A 17 5.44 -1.50 5.65
C LEU A 17 4.63 -0.31 5.15
N PHE A 18 4.08 0.51 6.04
CA PHE A 18 3.27 1.67 5.66
C PHE A 18 4.02 2.64 4.77
N VAL A 19 5.23 3.03 5.15
CA VAL A 19 6.05 3.93 4.34
C VAL A 19 6.37 3.31 2.97
N ASN A 20 6.76 2.03 2.93
CA ASN A 20 7.08 1.36 1.67
C ASN A 20 5.87 1.25 0.74
N PHE A 21 4.72 0.81 1.26
CA PHE A 21 3.48 0.73 0.49
C PHE A 21 3.01 2.12 0.08
N LEU A 22 3.12 3.13 0.94
CA LEU A 22 2.72 4.50 0.62
C LEU A 22 3.51 5.04 -0.57
N PHE A 23 4.84 4.98 -0.53
CA PHE A 23 5.66 5.51 -1.62
C PHE A 23 5.58 4.66 -2.88
N GLY A 24 5.56 3.33 -2.74
CA GLY A 24 5.39 2.42 -3.87
C GLY A 24 4.05 2.65 -4.58
N ASN A 25 2.96 2.72 -3.83
CA ASN A 25 1.62 2.94 -4.36
C ASN A 25 1.47 4.37 -4.93
N LEU A 26 2.03 5.39 -4.26
CA LEU A 26 1.98 6.78 -4.73
C LEU A 26 2.57 6.92 -6.14
N PHE A 27 3.67 6.24 -6.42
CA PHE A 27 4.27 6.24 -7.76
C PHE A 27 3.26 5.78 -8.84
N PHE A 28 2.58 4.66 -8.59
CA PHE A 28 1.56 4.15 -9.52
C PHE A 28 0.33 5.06 -9.60
N MET A 29 -0.12 5.62 -8.47
CA MET A 29 -1.28 6.52 -8.41
C MET A 29 -1.01 7.84 -9.14
N ILE A 30 0.23 8.35 -9.14
CA ILE A 30 0.62 9.51 -9.95
C ILE A 30 0.52 9.20 -11.44
N ILE A 31 1.00 8.02 -11.89
CA ILE A 31 0.91 7.63 -13.29
C ILE A 31 -0.55 7.49 -13.73
N LEU A 32 -1.38 6.78 -12.96
CA LEU A 32 -2.81 6.64 -13.22
C LEU A 32 -3.54 7.98 -13.19
N GLY A 33 -3.19 8.84 -12.24
CA GLY A 33 -3.66 10.21 -12.19
C GLY A 33 -3.28 11.00 -13.43
N GLY A 34 -2.06 10.79 -13.95
CA GLY A 34 -1.61 11.37 -15.21
C GLY A 34 -2.51 10.99 -16.38
N PHE A 35 -2.95 9.74 -16.46
CA PHE A 35 -3.94 9.32 -17.46
C PHE A 35 -5.31 9.97 -17.27
N SER A 36 -5.74 10.18 -16.02
CA SER A 36 -6.93 10.97 -15.73
C SER A 36 -6.80 12.43 -16.18
N LEU A 37 -5.62 13.05 -16.02
CA LEU A 37 -5.39 14.45 -16.44
C LEU A 37 -5.64 14.65 -17.94
N ILE A 38 -5.23 13.70 -18.77
CA ILE A 38 -5.39 13.74 -20.23
C ILE A 38 -6.69 13.09 -20.73
N GLY A 39 -7.60 12.72 -19.83
CA GLY A 39 -8.91 12.17 -20.19
C GLY A 39 -8.92 10.72 -20.63
N LEU A 40 -7.80 9.99 -20.51
CA LEU A 40 -7.71 8.58 -20.93
C LEU A 40 -8.30 7.60 -19.91
N TYR A 41 -8.26 7.93 -18.62
CA TYR A 41 -8.70 7.03 -17.56
C TYR A 41 -9.63 7.74 -16.56
N PRO A 42 -10.92 7.33 -16.45
CA PRO A 42 -11.82 7.89 -15.45
C PRO A 42 -11.49 7.38 -14.05
N VAL A 43 -11.66 8.26 -13.06
CA VAL A 43 -11.67 7.90 -11.65
C VAL A 43 -13.11 7.91 -11.18
N ASN A 44 -13.64 6.75 -10.78
CA ASN A 44 -14.99 6.64 -10.26
C ASN A 44 -15.05 7.16 -8.82
N LEU A 45 -15.84 8.21 -8.61
CA LEU A 45 -16.08 8.78 -7.29
C LEU A 45 -17.59 8.96 -7.12
N ASN A 46 -18.19 8.26 -6.15
CA ASN A 46 -19.64 8.29 -5.87
C ASN A 46 -20.49 8.05 -7.13
N ASP A 47 -20.19 6.97 -7.86
CA ASP A 47 -20.86 6.58 -9.12
C ASP A 47 -20.72 7.57 -10.29
N GLU A 48 -19.92 8.62 -10.13
CA GLU A 48 -19.57 9.55 -11.21
C GLU A 48 -18.15 9.27 -11.74
N ALA A 49 -18.01 9.26 -13.07
CA ALA A 49 -16.72 9.19 -13.74
C ALA A 49 -16.07 10.59 -13.75
N VAL A 50 -14.98 10.73 -13.01
CA VAL A 50 -14.25 12.00 -12.87
C VAL A 50 -12.94 11.97 -13.63
N TYR A 51 -12.65 13.05 -14.36
CA TYR A 51 -11.42 13.23 -15.14
C TYR A 51 -10.64 14.47 -14.70
N GLY A 52 -9.53 14.73 -15.39
CA GLY A 52 -8.75 15.93 -15.24
C GLY A 52 -8.09 16.02 -13.88
N LEU A 53 -7.92 17.26 -13.39
CA LEU A 53 -7.30 17.53 -12.10
C LEU A 53 -8.07 16.92 -10.93
N LYS A 54 -9.41 16.86 -11.00
CA LYS A 54 -10.23 16.27 -9.95
C LYS A 54 -9.93 14.78 -9.80
N GLY A 55 -9.85 14.02 -10.90
CA GLY A 55 -9.51 12.60 -10.86
C GLY A 55 -8.07 12.35 -10.38
N PHE A 56 -7.12 13.17 -10.83
CA PHE A 56 -5.73 13.12 -10.35
C PHE A 56 -5.65 13.28 -8.82
N LEU A 57 -6.28 14.33 -8.29
CA LEU A 57 -6.25 14.62 -6.85
C LEU A 57 -6.92 13.52 -6.03
N VAL A 58 -8.03 12.96 -6.51
CA VAL A 58 -8.71 11.84 -5.82
C VAL A 58 -7.75 10.66 -5.67
N LEU A 59 -7.05 10.24 -6.72
CA LEU A 59 -6.11 9.10 -6.66
C LEU A 59 -4.96 9.36 -5.68
N VAL A 60 -4.35 10.55 -5.73
CA VAL A 60 -3.24 10.90 -4.85
C VAL A 60 -3.71 10.96 -3.38
N LEU A 61 -4.86 11.57 -3.10
CA LEU A 61 -5.39 11.70 -1.74
C LEU A 61 -5.90 10.38 -1.15
N PHE A 62 -6.35 9.44 -1.98
CA PHE A 62 -6.75 8.09 -1.54
C PHE A 62 -5.56 7.11 -1.40
N THR A 63 -4.36 7.50 -1.85
CA THR A 63 -3.17 6.66 -1.74
C THR A 63 -2.84 6.23 -0.30
N PRO A 64 -2.89 7.11 0.73
CA PRO A 64 -2.63 6.69 2.11
C PRO A 64 -3.63 5.67 2.62
N PHE A 65 -4.90 5.81 2.24
CA PHE A 65 -5.97 4.90 2.66
C PHE A 65 -5.79 3.51 2.05
N THR A 66 -5.57 3.42 0.73
CA THR A 66 -5.32 2.14 0.05
C THR A 66 -4.04 1.47 0.57
N SER A 67 -2.99 2.25 0.83
CA SER A 67 -1.75 1.76 1.43
C SER A 67 -1.97 1.21 2.84
N LEU A 68 -2.80 1.87 3.67
CA LEU A 68 -3.16 1.39 5.01
C LEU A 68 -3.87 0.03 4.97
N VAL A 69 -4.77 -0.18 4.00
CA VAL A 69 -5.46 -1.46 3.79
C VAL A 69 -4.45 -2.57 3.49
N PHE A 70 -3.58 -2.37 2.49
CA PHE A 70 -2.56 -3.35 2.14
C PHE A 70 -1.62 -3.67 3.30
N VAL A 71 -1.16 -2.63 4.01
CA VAL A 71 -0.25 -2.78 5.16
C VAL A 71 -0.90 -3.56 6.28
N SER A 72 -2.18 -3.32 6.56
CA SER A 72 -2.91 -4.05 7.59
C SER A 72 -3.00 -5.53 7.26
N LEU A 73 -3.37 -5.88 6.02
CA LEU A 73 -3.43 -7.26 5.56
C LEU A 73 -2.05 -7.94 5.62
N PHE A 74 -1.02 -7.26 5.12
CA PHE A 74 0.34 -7.78 5.08
C PHE A 74 0.95 -7.96 6.47
N TRP A 75 0.69 -7.01 7.38
CA TRP A 75 1.14 -7.07 8.76
C TRP A 75 0.50 -8.26 9.50
N VAL A 76 -0.81 -8.48 9.34
CA VAL A 76 -1.50 -9.64 9.90
C VAL A 76 -0.91 -10.93 9.33
N TRP A 77 -0.73 -11.01 8.01
CA TRP A 77 -0.16 -12.18 7.34
C TRP A 77 1.24 -12.53 7.89
N LEU A 78 2.14 -11.54 8.01
CA LEU A 78 3.48 -11.74 8.55
C LEU A 78 3.47 -12.15 10.03
N LYS A 79 2.59 -11.55 10.85
CA LYS A 79 2.45 -11.91 12.27
C LYS A 79 1.96 -13.34 12.44
N VAL A 80 0.95 -13.75 11.67
CA VAL A 80 0.41 -15.11 11.69
C VAL A 80 1.44 -16.10 11.18
N GLY A 81 2.06 -15.84 10.03
CA GLY A 81 3.11 -16.69 9.45
C GLY A 81 4.29 -16.89 10.42
N ASN A 82 4.78 -15.82 11.03
CA ASN A 82 5.88 -15.90 12.00
C ASN A 82 5.50 -16.71 13.25
N LYS A 83 4.26 -16.58 13.74
CA LYS A 83 3.74 -17.36 14.88
C LYS A 83 3.63 -18.85 14.55
N ILE A 84 3.23 -19.19 13.33
CA ILE A 84 3.16 -20.58 12.86
C ILE A 84 4.57 -21.18 12.78
N ILE A 85 5.50 -20.49 12.12
CA ILE A 85 6.89 -20.96 11.97
C ILE A 85 7.55 -21.17 13.32
N THR A 86 7.40 -20.22 14.26
CA THR A 86 7.97 -20.32 15.61
C THR A 86 7.35 -21.41 16.48
N LYS A 87 6.15 -21.91 16.12
CA LYS A 87 5.52 -23.05 16.82
C LYS A 87 5.90 -24.40 16.20
N LEU A 88 6.27 -24.42 14.92
CA LEU A 88 6.56 -25.64 14.17
C LEU A 88 8.03 -26.06 14.26
N PHE A 89 8.94 -25.11 14.50
CA PHE A 89 10.39 -25.30 14.63
C PHE A 89 10.86 -24.76 15.99
#